data_AF-A0A9K3L957-F1
#
_entry.id   AF-A0A9K3L957-F1
#
_cell.length_a   1.000
_cell.length_b   1.000
_cell.length_c   1.000
_cell.angle_alpha   90.00
_cell.angle_beta   90.00
_cell.angle_gamma   90.00
#
_symmetry.space_group_name_H-M   'P 1'
#
loop_
_entity.id
_entity.type
_entity.pdbx_description
1 polymer ?
#
loop_
_entity_poly.entity_id
_entity_poly.type
_entity_poly.pdbx_seq_one_letter_code
_entity_poly.pdbx_strand_id
1 'polypeptide(L)'
;MAIQIDRQEEETEMRRSKRQRSEQKGPMQDVYNDDTATSSMNRTLRYYSRREIALHNTEGSAWIVAGDDVYDVTEYMHQHPAGKAPILKRTGGAVDCTQDLMFHSKRGQSMWREKCLIGRVTNNERLNGRPVEKPWWAFWDLQC
;
A
#
# COMPACT_ATOMS: atom_id res chain seq x y z
N MET A 1 37.35 -64.12 5.36
CA MET A 1 36.62 -63.21 4.46
C MET A 1 35.22 -63.01 5.01
N ALA A 2 34.85 -61.74 5.19
CA ALA A 2 33.55 -61.11 5.45
C ALA A 2 32.54 -61.81 6.37
N ILE A 3 32.41 -61.23 7.57
CA ILE A 3 31.42 -61.48 8.62
C ILE A 3 30.12 -60.73 8.25
N GLN A 4 28.99 -61.42 8.36
CA GLN A 4 27.64 -60.85 8.22
C GLN A 4 27.36 -59.91 9.41
N ILE A 5 26.96 -58.66 9.15
CA ILE A 5 26.53 -57.71 10.17
C ILE A 5 25.02 -57.51 10.04
N ASP A 6 24.34 -57.70 11.16
CA ASP A 6 22.89 -57.77 11.34
C ASP A 6 22.19 -56.41 11.17
N ARG A 7 21.09 -56.45 10.41
CA ARG A 7 20.23 -55.32 10.00
C ARG A 7 19.31 -54.81 11.14
N GLN A 8 19.69 -54.96 12.40
CA GLN A 8 18.85 -54.63 13.56
C GLN A 8 19.39 -53.48 14.44
N GLU A 9 20.60 -52.97 14.21
CA GLU A 9 21.13 -51.86 15.02
C GLU A 9 20.74 -50.46 14.51
N GLU A 10 20.44 -50.29 13.21
CA GLU A 10 20.14 -48.97 12.62
C GLU A 10 18.77 -48.40 13.06
N GLU A 11 17.77 -49.23 13.39
CA GLU A 11 16.44 -48.72 13.79
C GLU A 11 16.40 -48.19 15.23
N THR A 12 17.31 -48.62 16.09
CA THR A 12 17.38 -48.16 17.50
C THR A 12 18.08 -46.82 17.64
N GLU A 13 19.05 -46.53 16.78
CA GLU A 13 19.76 -45.25 16.74
C GLU A 13 18.84 -44.11 16.24
N MET A 14 17.97 -44.41 15.27
CA MET A 14 16.97 -43.45 14.79
C MET A 14 15.92 -43.07 15.85
N ARG A 15 15.56 -44.00 16.75
CA ARG A 15 14.60 -43.72 17.83
C ARG A 15 15.23 -42.95 19.01
N ARG A 16 16.53 -43.13 19.27
CA ARG A 16 17.25 -42.38 20.31
C ARG A 16 17.51 -40.92 19.89
N SER A 17 17.80 -40.70 18.60
CA SER A 17 17.97 -39.37 18.01
C SER A 17 16.69 -38.52 18.03
N LYS A 18 15.50 -39.13 17.88
CA LYS A 18 14.22 -38.40 17.88
C LYS A 18 13.76 -37.91 19.25
N ARG A 19 14.30 -38.43 20.35
CA ARG A 19 13.88 -38.07 21.72
C ARG A 19 14.72 -36.96 22.37
N GLN A 20 15.92 -36.68 21.88
CA GLN A 20 16.78 -35.61 22.44
C GLN A 20 16.59 -34.24 21.80
N ARG A 21 15.73 -34.10 20.79
CA ARG A 21 15.50 -32.80 20.10
C ARG A 21 14.25 -32.04 20.60
N SER A 22 13.47 -32.60 21.52
CA SER A 22 12.19 -32.01 21.95
C SER A 22 12.25 -31.07 23.16
N GLU A 23 13.41 -30.81 23.76
CA GLU A 23 13.46 -30.14 25.08
C GLU A 23 14.34 -28.89 25.21
N GLN A 24 14.60 -28.16 24.12
CA GLN A 24 15.21 -26.82 24.24
C GLN A 24 14.51 -25.80 23.33
N LYS A 25 13.51 -25.12 23.89
CA LYS A 25 13.11 -23.77 23.49
C LYS A 25 13.02 -22.90 24.74
N GLY A 26 14.16 -22.34 25.13
CA GLY A 26 14.20 -21.15 25.99
C GLY A 26 13.69 -19.92 25.23
N PRO A 27 13.39 -18.80 25.91
CA PRO A 27 12.91 -17.60 25.25
C PRO A 27 14.07 -16.90 24.55
N MET A 28 14.13 -17.02 23.23
CA MET A 28 15.09 -16.28 22.41
C MET A 28 14.38 -15.05 21.85
N GLN A 29 14.65 -13.92 22.49
CA GLN A 29 14.38 -12.59 21.98
C GLN A 29 15.39 -12.30 20.86
N ASP A 30 15.00 -12.57 19.62
CA ASP A 30 15.73 -12.10 18.45
C ASP A 30 14.81 -11.33 17.51
N VAL A 31 15.03 -10.02 17.60
CA VAL A 31 14.83 -8.95 16.63
C VAL A 31 14.82 -9.45 15.18
N TYR A 32 13.65 -9.75 14.64
CA TYR A 32 13.43 -9.83 13.20
C TYR A 32 12.65 -8.58 12.77
N ASN A 33 13.34 -7.65 12.12
CA ASN A 33 12.72 -6.66 11.26
C ASN A 33 12.15 -7.41 10.05
N ASP A 34 10.91 -7.89 10.20
CA ASP A 34 10.16 -8.49 9.10
C ASP A 34 9.34 -7.39 8.42
N ASP A 35 9.93 -6.82 7.37
CA ASP A 35 9.30 -5.86 6.45
C ASP A 35 8.25 -6.52 5.53
N THR A 36 7.73 -7.70 5.89
CA THR A 36 6.82 -8.46 5.02
C THR A 36 5.74 -9.23 5.76
N ALA A 37 4.77 -8.52 6.35
CA ALA A 37 3.34 -8.72 6.10
C ALA A 37 2.45 -8.02 7.15
N THR A 38 1.94 -6.84 6.80
CA THR A 38 0.50 -6.48 6.81
C THR A 38 0.41 -5.04 6.31
N SER A 39 0.63 -4.83 5.00
CA SER A 39 0.34 -3.55 4.35
C SER A 39 -1.17 -3.40 4.12
N SER A 40 -1.97 -3.52 5.18
CA SER A 40 -3.23 -2.80 5.25
C SER A 40 -2.84 -1.34 5.43
N MET A 41 -2.55 -0.66 4.31
CA MET A 41 -2.18 0.75 4.37
C MET A 41 -3.41 1.52 4.88
N ASN A 42 -3.38 1.89 6.15
CA ASN A 42 -4.22 2.96 6.67
C ASN A 42 -3.68 4.29 6.09
N ARG A 43 -3.80 4.50 4.77
CA ARG A 43 -3.38 5.74 4.11
C ARG A 43 -4.29 6.83 4.64
N THR A 44 -3.76 7.62 5.56
CA THR A 44 -4.48 8.77 6.10
C THR A 44 -4.58 9.81 5.00
N LEU A 45 -5.79 9.99 4.48
CA LEU A 45 -6.09 11.06 3.51
C LEU A 45 -5.83 12.42 4.16
N ARG A 46 -5.35 13.38 3.38
CA ARG A 46 -5.05 14.74 3.85
C ARG A 46 -5.76 15.78 3.00
N TYR A 47 -5.93 16.97 3.55
CA TYR A 47 -6.34 18.12 2.76
C TYR A 47 -5.13 18.74 2.05
N TYR A 48 -5.32 19.17 0.80
CA TYR A 48 -4.32 19.87 0.01
C TYR A 48 -4.89 21.16 -0.55
N SER A 49 -4.15 22.26 -0.38
CA SER A 49 -4.54 23.51 -1.02
C SER A 49 -4.28 23.48 -2.52
N ARG A 50 -5.00 24.30 -3.28
CA ARG A 50 -4.75 24.45 -4.73
C ARG A 50 -3.33 24.91 -5.03
N ARG A 51 -2.75 25.73 -4.14
CA ARG A 51 -1.36 26.20 -4.27
C ARG A 51 -0.37 25.05 -4.12
N GLU A 52 -0.59 24.16 -3.16
CA GLU A 52 0.23 22.96 -2.99
C GLU A 52 0.11 22.05 -4.21
N ILE A 53 -1.12 21.72 -4.62
CA ILE A 53 -1.38 20.84 -5.76
C ILE A 53 -0.69 21.36 -7.03
N ALA A 54 -0.67 22.68 -7.25
CA ALA A 54 -0.04 23.30 -8.42
C ALA A 54 1.48 23.07 -8.51
N LEU A 55 2.16 22.75 -7.40
CA LEU A 55 3.60 22.43 -7.38
C LEU A 55 3.88 21.04 -7.99
N HIS A 56 2.88 20.17 -8.00
CA HIS A 56 2.98 18.79 -8.48
C HIS A 56 2.56 18.68 -9.95
N ASN A 57 3.33 19.34 -10.82
CA ASN A 57 3.08 19.46 -12.25
C ASN A 57 4.15 18.82 -13.16
N THR A 58 5.02 17.97 -12.61
CA THR A 58 6.15 17.37 -13.34
C THR A 58 6.04 15.84 -13.42
N GLU A 59 6.85 15.21 -14.27
CA GLU A 59 6.85 13.73 -14.39
C GLU A 59 7.29 13.02 -13.10
N GLY A 60 8.17 13.62 -12.31
CA GLY A 60 8.56 13.07 -11.00
C GLY A 60 7.64 13.45 -9.84
N SER A 61 6.64 14.30 -10.10
CA SER A 61 5.67 14.72 -9.10
C SER A 61 4.41 15.24 -9.79
N ALA A 62 3.48 14.32 -10.05
CA ALA A 62 2.31 14.55 -10.88
C ALA A 62 1.03 14.31 -10.10
N TRP A 63 0.39 15.39 -9.67
CA TRP A 63 -0.91 15.31 -9.01
C TRP A 63 -2.02 15.87 -9.90
N ILE A 64 -3.16 15.22 -9.82
CA ILE A 64 -4.37 15.61 -10.52
C ILE A 64 -5.55 15.68 -9.55
N VAL A 65 -6.57 16.43 -9.95
CA VAL A 65 -7.79 16.61 -9.16
C VAL A 65 -8.96 16.09 -9.98
N ALA A 66 -9.81 15.27 -9.37
CA ALA A 66 -11.10 14.87 -9.93
C ALA A 66 -12.19 15.13 -8.88
N GLY A 67 -12.97 16.18 -9.10
CA GLY A 67 -13.95 16.67 -8.14
C GLY A 67 -13.23 17.23 -6.91
N ASP A 68 -13.49 16.63 -5.75
CA ASP A 68 -12.84 17.01 -4.49
C ASP A 68 -11.62 16.16 -4.15
N ASP A 69 -11.37 15.08 -4.88
CA ASP A 69 -10.32 14.12 -4.56
C ASP A 69 -9.01 14.45 -5.29
N VAL A 70 -7.89 14.27 -4.58
CA VAL A 70 -6.53 14.52 -5.07
C VAL A 70 -5.81 13.19 -5.23
N TYR A 71 -5.23 12.99 -6.42
CA TYR A 71 -4.58 11.74 -6.81
C TYR A 71 -3.12 11.99 -7.15
N ASP A 72 -2.23 11.20 -6.56
CA ASP A 72 -0.85 11.09 -7.00
C ASP A 72 -0.76 10.01 -8.09
N VAL A 73 -0.49 10.47 -9.31
CA VAL A 73 -0.39 9.61 -10.51
C VAL A 73 1.03 9.47 -11.01
N THR A 74 2.02 9.85 -10.20
CA THR A 74 3.45 9.82 -10.56
C THR A 74 3.87 8.45 -11.10
N GLU A 75 3.63 7.39 -10.34
CA GLU A 75 3.95 6.02 -10.76
C GLU A 75 3.00 5.48 -11.84
N TYR A 76 1.76 5.98 -11.87
CA TYR A 76 0.73 5.45 -12.76
C TYR A 76 0.88 5.93 -14.20
N MET A 77 1.42 7.13 -14.43
CA MET A 77 1.45 7.72 -15.77
C MET A 77 2.23 6.89 -16.79
N HIS A 78 3.22 6.11 -16.33
CA HIS A 78 4.02 5.21 -17.17
C HIS A 78 3.24 3.97 -17.62
N GLN A 79 2.19 3.60 -16.90
CA GLN A 79 1.36 2.42 -17.15
C GLN A 79 0.05 2.78 -17.89
N HIS A 80 -0.17 4.06 -18.16
CA HIS A 80 -1.38 4.54 -18.80
C HIS A 80 -1.40 4.14 -20.30
N PRO A 81 -2.45 3.45 -20.79
CA PRO A 81 -2.48 2.95 -22.18
C PRO A 81 -2.34 4.02 -23.26
N ALA A 82 -2.79 5.26 -23.01
CA ALA A 82 -2.64 6.39 -23.93
C ALA A 82 -1.31 7.16 -23.75
N GLY A 83 -0.40 6.63 -22.95
CA GLY A 83 0.88 7.25 -22.58
C GLY A 83 0.75 8.35 -21.53
N LYS A 84 1.91 8.91 -21.15
CA LYS A 84 2.02 9.94 -20.09
C LYS A 84 1.54 11.34 -20.49
N ALA A 85 1.62 11.68 -21.78
CA ALA A 85 1.32 13.02 -22.30
C ALA A 85 -0.08 13.56 -21.92
N PRO A 86 -1.19 12.80 -22.03
CA PRO A 86 -2.50 13.29 -21.58
C PRO A 86 -2.57 13.54 -20.07
N ILE A 87 -1.89 12.73 -19.26
CA ILE A 87 -1.85 12.90 -17.81
C ILE A 87 -1.05 14.15 -17.45
N LEU A 88 0.15 14.33 -18.02
CA LEU A 88 1.01 15.50 -17.78
C LEU A 88 0.34 16.84 -18.14
N LYS A 89 -0.59 16.87 -19.09
CA LYS A 89 -1.36 18.08 -19.41
C LYS A 89 -2.37 18.48 -18.32
N ARG A 90 -2.70 17.55 -17.43
CA ARG A 90 -3.69 17.71 -16.36
C ARG A 90 -3.05 17.86 -14.97
N THR A 91 -1.74 17.67 -14.87
CA THR A 91 -1.02 17.78 -13.59
C THR A 91 -1.05 19.21 -13.06
N GLY A 92 -0.81 19.37 -11.76
CA GLY A 92 -0.95 20.65 -11.07
C GLY A 92 -2.40 21.02 -10.73
N GLY A 93 -3.38 20.17 -11.05
CA GLY A 93 -4.78 20.32 -10.62
C GLY A 93 -5.49 21.59 -11.13
N ALA A 94 -4.99 22.20 -12.20
CA ALA A 94 -5.60 23.38 -12.82
C ALA A 94 -6.93 23.06 -13.52
N VAL A 95 -7.07 21.83 -14.04
CA VAL A 95 -8.28 21.34 -14.70
C VAL A 95 -8.82 20.14 -13.93
N ASP A 96 -10.14 20.13 -13.69
CA ASP A 96 -10.84 19.01 -13.08
C ASP A 96 -10.92 17.83 -14.06
N CYS A 97 -10.39 16.68 -13.62
CA CYS A 97 -10.30 15.44 -14.39
C CYS A 97 -11.50 14.51 -14.19
N THR A 98 -12.59 14.95 -13.56
CA THR A 98 -13.79 14.13 -13.33
C THR A 98 -14.31 13.53 -14.63
N GLN A 99 -14.40 14.34 -15.70
CA GLN A 99 -14.84 13.86 -17.00
C GLN A 99 -13.80 12.93 -17.64
N ASP A 100 -12.51 13.24 -17.52
CA ASP A 100 -11.41 12.39 -17.98
C ASP A 100 -11.49 10.99 -17.33
N LEU A 101 -11.80 10.94 -16.02
CA LEU A 101 -11.99 9.70 -15.25
C LEU A 101 -13.22 8.90 -15.71
N MET A 102 -14.31 9.56 -16.12
CA MET A 102 -15.54 8.90 -16.59
C MET A 102 -15.36 8.14 -17.90
N PHE A 103 -14.37 8.48 -18.73
CA PHE A 103 -14.03 7.70 -19.94
C PHE A 103 -13.39 6.34 -19.63
N HIS A 104 -13.04 6.06 -18.38
CA HIS A 104 -12.41 4.81 -17.97
C HIS A 104 -13.42 3.78 -17.48
N SER A 105 -13.11 2.49 -17.66
CA SER A 105 -13.89 1.39 -17.08
C SER A 105 -13.92 1.46 -15.55
N LYS A 106 -14.91 0.81 -14.91
CA LYS A 106 -15.00 0.75 -13.44
C LYS A 106 -13.70 0.28 -12.78
N ARG A 107 -12.97 -0.66 -13.41
CA ARG A 107 -11.67 -1.15 -12.93
C ARG A 107 -10.60 -0.05 -12.97
N GLY A 108 -10.55 0.73 -14.05
CA GLY A 108 -9.63 1.87 -14.16
C GLY A 108 -9.91 2.92 -13.09
N GLN A 109 -11.20 3.23 -12.87
CA GLN A 109 -11.61 4.18 -11.84
C GLN A 109 -11.31 3.69 -10.41
N SER A 110 -11.53 2.40 -10.11
CA SER A 110 -11.19 1.83 -8.80
C SER A 110 -9.70 1.85 -8.54
N MET A 111 -8.87 1.60 -9.56
CA MET A 111 -7.43 1.67 -9.40
C MET A 111 -6.97 3.07 -8.95
N TRP A 112 -7.56 4.15 -9.48
CA TRP A 112 -7.27 5.51 -9.02
C TRP A 112 -7.61 5.69 -7.54
N ARG A 113 -8.83 5.30 -7.15
CA ARG A 113 -9.31 5.41 -5.77
C ARG A 113 -8.49 4.59 -4.77
N GLU A 114 -8.05 3.41 -5.16
CA GLU A 114 -7.35 2.48 -4.27
C GLU A 114 -5.85 2.75 -4.19
N LYS A 115 -5.22 3.16 -5.31
CA LYS A 115 -3.75 3.25 -5.39
C LYS A 115 -3.22 4.68 -5.47
N CYS A 116 -3.96 5.59 -6.08
CA CYS A 116 -3.50 6.95 -6.34
C CYS A 116 -4.11 7.99 -5.38
N LEU A 117 -5.21 7.68 -4.71
CA LEU A 117 -5.86 8.64 -3.82
C LEU A 117 -4.97 8.98 -2.62
N ILE A 118 -4.68 10.28 -2.46
CA ILE A 118 -3.85 10.80 -1.37
C ILE A 118 -4.61 11.77 -0.46
N GLY A 119 -5.73 12.33 -0.92
CA GLY A 119 -6.40 13.37 -0.16
C GLY A 119 -7.56 14.05 -0.86
N ARG A 120 -7.92 15.23 -0.32
CA ARG A 120 -8.97 16.10 -0.84
C ARG A 120 -8.52 17.54 -0.99
N VAL A 121 -9.09 18.25 -1.95
CA VAL A 121 -8.83 19.69 -2.14
C VAL A 121 -9.46 20.50 -1.00
N THR A 122 -8.79 21.57 -0.58
CA THR A 122 -9.33 22.55 0.36
C THR A 122 -9.07 23.97 -0.12
N ASN A 123 -10.01 24.87 0.16
CA ASN A 123 -9.82 26.32 -0.02
C ASN A 123 -9.35 26.99 1.29
N ASN A 124 -9.24 26.24 2.39
CA ASN A 124 -8.78 26.75 3.67
C ASN A 124 -7.32 26.35 3.89
N GLU A 125 -6.39 27.29 3.73
CA GLU A 125 -4.96 27.06 3.91
C GLU A 125 -4.60 26.47 5.29
N ARG A 126 -5.39 26.73 6.33
CA ARG A 126 -5.15 26.17 7.68
C ARG A 126 -5.33 24.66 7.74
N LEU A 127 -6.07 24.10 6.78
CA LEU A 127 -6.29 22.66 6.65
C LEU A 127 -5.21 21.98 5.80
N ASN A 128 -4.38 22.71 5.06
CA ASN A 128 -3.36 22.11 4.20
C ASN A 128 -2.46 21.15 4.99
N GLY A 129 -2.31 19.91 4.50
CA GLY A 129 -1.57 18.83 5.13
C GLY A 129 -2.25 18.15 6.33
N ARG A 130 -3.37 18.68 6.83
CA ARG A 130 -4.11 18.07 7.93
C ARG A 130 -4.82 16.80 7.48
N PRO A 131 -4.98 15.80 8.36
CA PRO A 131 -5.79 14.63 8.08
C PRO A 131 -7.23 15.02 7.69
N VAL A 132 -7.79 14.32 6.71
CA VAL A 132 -9.23 14.31 6.47
C VAL A 132 -9.83 13.49 7.60
N GLU A 133 -10.40 14.18 8.58
CA GLU A 133 -11.04 13.53 9.72
C GLU A 133 -12.17 12.63 9.22
N LYS A 134 -12.23 11.42 9.77
CA LYS A 134 -13.38 10.56 9.54
C LYS A 134 -14.59 11.23 10.22
N PRO A 135 -15.75 11.28 9.57
CA PRO A 135 -16.94 11.82 10.21
C PRO A 135 -17.26 11.03 11.47
N TRP A 136 -17.90 11.68 12.44
CA TRP A 136 -18.18 11.10 13.76
C TRP A 136 -18.92 9.76 13.70
N TRP A 137 -19.72 9.50 12.65
CA TRP A 137 -20.44 8.24 12.49
C TRP A 137 -19.52 7.05 12.19
N ALA A 138 -18.34 7.29 11.60
CA ALA A 138 -17.38 6.23 11.28
C ALA A 138 -16.68 5.63 12.52
N PHE A 139 -16.86 6.25 13.69
CA PHE A 139 -16.35 5.73 14.95
C PHE A 139 -17.30 4.72 15.62
N TRP A 140 -18.59 4.68 15.24
CA TRP A 140 -19.57 3.74 15.80
C TRP A 140 -19.53 2.34 15.16
N ASP A 141 -19.07 2.21 13.92
CA ASP A 141 -18.94 0.93 13.22
C ASP A 141 -17.84 0.02 13.80
N LEU A 142 -17.01 0.52 14.73
CA LEU A 142 -15.91 -0.25 15.35
C LEU A 142 -16.24 -0.80 16.75
N GLN A 143 -17.50 -0.71 17.18
CA GLN A 143 -17.93 -1.09 18.54
C GLN A 143 -19.16 -2.02 18.59
N CYS A 144 -19.47 -2.71 17.49
CA CYS A 144 -20.46 -3.79 17.42
C CYS A 144 -19.81 -5.12 17.03
#